data_AF-A0AB34TCJ4-F1
#
_entry.id   AF-A0AB34TCJ4-F1
#
_cell.length_a   1.000
_cell.length_b   1.000
_cell.length_c   1.000
_cell.angle_alpha   90.00
_cell.angle_beta   90.00
_cell.angle_gamma   90.00
#
_symmetry.space_group_name_H-M   'P 1'
#
loop_
_entity.id
_entity.type
_entity.pdbx_description
1 polymer ?
#
loop_
_entity_poly.entity_id
_entity_poly.type
_entity_poly.pdbx_seq_one_letter_code
_entity_poly.pdbx_strand_id
1 'polypeptide(L)' 'MSREVTERDLRHPKYAEGEPSDYEFRADREIVRKDRWEMAIHSIRYHLGDRRREFEVGDIVGAVKAMVASFPDREDEDHG' A
#
# COMPACT_ATOMS: atom_id res chain seq x y z
N MET A 1 -7.38 -18.04 11.92
CA MET A 1 -8.07 -16.78 12.26
C MET A 1 -7.16 -16.00 13.20
N SER A 2 -6.73 -14.80 12.83
CA SER A 2 -6.04 -13.89 13.75
C SER A 2 -7.07 -13.26 14.69
N ARG A 3 -6.68 -13.00 15.95
CA ARG A 3 -7.55 -12.29 16.91
C ARG A 3 -7.74 -10.83 16.48
N GLU A 4 -8.78 -10.19 16.97
CA GLU A 4 -8.98 -8.75 16.77
C GLU A 4 -7.93 -7.92 17.52
N VAL A 5 -7.63 -6.74 16.96
CA VAL A 5 -6.80 -5.71 17.62
C VAL A 5 -7.64 -5.05 18.70
N THR A 6 -7.02 -4.79 19.86
CA THR A 6 -7.67 -4.15 21.01
C THR A 6 -6.97 -2.85 21.37
N GLU A 7 -7.61 -1.99 22.16
CA GLU A 7 -6.97 -0.77 22.70
C GLU A 7 -5.66 -1.08 23.42
N ARG A 8 -5.58 -2.22 24.12
CA ARG A 8 -4.38 -2.68 24.83
C ARG A 8 -3.19 -2.83 23.89
N ASP A 9 -3.43 -3.25 22.65
CA ASP A 9 -2.42 -3.45 21.61
C ASP A 9 -1.95 -2.13 21.00
N LEU A 10 -2.81 -1.10 20.99
CA LEU A 10 -2.55 0.21 20.40
C LEU A 10 -1.91 1.24 21.38
N ARG A 11 -1.49 0.82 22.58
CA ARG A 11 -0.90 1.73 23.57
C ARG A 11 0.41 2.40 23.16
N HIS A 12 1.03 1.95 22.06
CA HIS A 12 2.23 2.58 21.53
C HIS A 12 1.88 3.91 20.81
N PRO A 13 2.63 5.01 21.03
CA PRO A 13 2.31 6.32 20.43
C PRO A 13 2.10 6.33 18.91
N LYS A 14 2.79 5.44 18.18
CA LYS A 14 2.63 5.26 16.73
C LYS A 14 1.21 4.87 16.26
N TYR A 15 0.33 4.47 17.17
CA TYR A 15 -1.06 4.11 16.90
C TYR A 15 -2.07 5.07 17.54
N ALA A 16 -1.62 6.21 18.08
CA ALA A 16 -2.45 7.11 18.88
C ALA A 16 -3.65 7.72 18.13
N GLU A 17 -3.63 7.73 16.80
CA GLU A 17 -4.64 8.39 15.97
C GLU A 17 -5.70 7.44 15.37
N GLY A 18 -5.63 6.12 15.61
CA GLY A 18 -6.56 5.17 14.99
C GLY A 18 -7.30 4.29 16.00
N GLU A 19 -8.49 3.85 15.63
CA GLU A 19 -9.33 2.96 16.43
C GLU A 19 -8.90 1.50 16.21
N PRO A 20 -9.07 0.59 17.20
CA PRO A 20 -8.74 -0.83 17.02
C PRO A 20 -9.38 -1.48 15.78
N SER A 21 -10.57 -1.02 15.38
CA SER A 21 -11.27 -1.46 14.18
C SER A 21 -10.51 -1.17 12.88
N ASP A 22 -9.63 -0.17 12.87
CA ASP A 22 -8.87 0.25 11.70
C ASP A 22 -7.64 -0.63 11.44
N TYR A 23 -7.30 -1.49 12.40
CA TYR A 23 -6.09 -2.30 12.37
C TYR A 23 -6.38 -3.80 12.35
N GLU A 24 -5.41 -4.56 11.86
CA GLU A 24 -5.40 -6.01 11.87
C GLU A 24 -4.00 -6.55 12.20
N PHE A 25 -3.95 -7.78 12.71
CA PHE A 25 -2.70 -8.53 12.79
C PHE A 25 -2.36 -9.16 11.44
N ARG A 26 -1.18 -8.83 10.92
CA ARG A 26 -0.58 -9.51 9.79
C ARG A 26 -0.03 -10.89 10.21
N ALA A 27 0.31 -11.74 9.23
CA ALA A 27 0.83 -13.10 9.45
C ALA A 27 2.08 -13.15 10.35
N ASP A 28 2.90 -12.11 10.31
CA ASP A 28 4.10 -11.92 11.14
C ASP A 28 3.82 -11.25 12.50
N ARG A 29 2.54 -11.09 12.85
CA ARG A 29 2.05 -10.46 14.10
C ARG A 29 2.27 -8.95 14.19
N GLU A 30 2.63 -8.28 13.10
CA GLU A 30 2.60 -6.83 13.06
C GLU A 30 1.17 -6.29 13.04
N ILE A 31 0.94 -5.19 13.76
CA ILE A 31 -0.32 -4.44 13.72
C ILE A 31 -0.20 -3.43 12.59
N VAL A 32 -1.05 -3.60 11.59
CA VAL A 32 -1.08 -2.78 10.37
C VAL A 32 -2.49 -2.26 10.14
N ARG A 33 -2.63 -1.11 9.46
CA ARG A 33 -3.95 -0.60 9.07
C ARG A 33 -4.58 -1.48 8.00
N LYS A 34 -5.90 -1.67 8.06
CA LYS A 34 -6.69 -2.43 7.07
C LYS A 34 -6.72 -1.74 5.72
N ASP A 35 -6.79 -0.42 5.70
CA ASP A 35 -6.83 0.43 4.49
C ASP A 35 -5.45 0.67 3.85
N ARG A 36 -4.37 0.05 4.37
CA ARG A 36 -2.99 0.27 3.88
C ARG A 36 -2.83 0.07 2.37
N TRP A 37 -3.57 -0.89 1.80
CA TRP A 37 -3.50 -1.19 0.38
C TRP A 37 -4.21 -0.13 -0.45
N GLU A 38 -5.36 0.35 0.01
CA GLU A 38 -6.08 1.46 -0.62
C GLU A 38 -5.22 2.73 -0.58
N MET A 39 -4.69 3.08 0.60
CA MET A 39 -3.77 4.22 0.78
C MET A 39 -2.54 4.13 -0.15
N ALA A 40 -1.95 2.93 -0.29
CA ALA A 40 -0.81 2.71 -1.19
C ALA A 40 -1.19 2.96 -2.66
N ILE A 41 -2.36 2.47 -3.10
CA ILE A 41 -2.85 2.70 -4.46
C ILE A 41 -3.11 4.19 -4.72
N HIS A 42 -3.72 4.91 -3.76
CA HIS A 42 -3.88 6.36 -3.85
C HIS A 42 -2.54 7.11 -3.96
N SER A 43 -1.52 6.68 -3.21
CA SER A 43 -0.17 7.26 -3.27
C SER A 43 0.49 7.02 -4.62
N ILE A 44 0.47 5.78 -5.14
CA ILE A 44 1.02 5.45 -6.46
C ILE A 44 0.34 6.30 -7.54
N ARG A 45 -0.99 6.36 -7.50
CA ARG A 45 -1.79 7.17 -8.42
C ARG A 45 -1.37 8.64 -8.42
N TYR A 46 -1.20 9.23 -7.24
CA TYR A 46 -0.74 10.60 -7.09
C TYR A 46 0.63 10.81 -7.76
N HIS A 47 1.57 9.88 -7.57
CA HIS A 47 2.90 9.93 -8.18
C HIS A 47 2.91 9.71 -9.69
N LEU A 48 1.96 8.92 -10.22
CA LEU A 48 1.74 8.78 -11.67
C LEU A 48 1.13 10.05 -12.29
N GLY A 49 0.75 11.06 -11.49
CA GLY A 49 0.20 12.32 -11.95
C GLY A 49 -1.28 12.22 -12.38
N ASP A 50 -1.97 11.13 -12.05
CA ASP A 50 -3.39 10.99 -12.35
C ASP A 50 -4.22 11.87 -11.39
N ARG A 51 -4.94 12.85 -11.95
CA ARG A 51 -5.78 13.83 -11.24
C ARG A 51 -7.29 13.61 -11.40
N ARG A 52 -7.74 12.52 -12.03
CA ARG A 52 -9.16 12.16 -12.13
C ARG A 52 -9.84 12.09 -10.74
N ARG A 53 -11.15 12.25 -10.65
CA ARG A 53 -11.85 12.13 -9.36
C ARG A 53 -12.02 10.67 -8.94
N GLU A 54 -12.30 9.82 -9.91
CA GLU A 54 -12.51 8.39 -9.77
C GLU A 54 -11.45 7.66 -10.60
N PHE A 55 -11.06 6.46 -10.16
CA PHE A 55 -10.08 5.63 -10.84
C PHE A 55 -10.34 4.16 -10.53
N GLU A 56 -9.90 3.30 -11.44
CA GLU A 56 -9.86 1.86 -11.25
C GLU A 56 -8.43 1.41 -10.98
N VAL A 57 -8.26 0.37 -10.15
CA VAL A 57 -6.94 -0.22 -9.89
C VAL A 57 -6.29 -0.70 -11.20
N GLY A 58 -7.10 -1.17 -12.16
CA GLY A 58 -6.64 -1.58 -13.48
C GLY A 58 -5.96 -0.46 -14.27
N ASP A 59 -6.47 0.78 -14.17
CA ASP A 59 -5.87 1.94 -14.84
C ASP A 59 -4.49 2.24 -14.29
N ILE A 60 -4.34 2.17 -12.97
CA ILE A 60 -3.07 2.41 -12.27
C ILE A 60 -2.05 1.35 -12.69
N VAL A 61 -2.44 0.08 -12.69
CA VAL A 61 -1.57 -1.02 -13.15
C VAL A 61 -1.17 -0.84 -14.61
N GLY A 62 -2.11 -0.40 -15.47
CA GLY A 62 -1.83 -0.09 -16.88
C GLY A 62 -0.80 1.04 -17.04
N ALA A 63 -0.96 2.12 -16.29
CA ALA A 63 -0.02 3.25 -16.28
C ALA A 63 1.38 2.84 -15.82
N VAL A 64 1.49 2.01 -14.77
CA VAL A 64 2.78 1.47 -14.32
C VAL A 64 3.44 0.62 -15.42
N LYS A 65 2.68 -0.26 -16.10
CA LYS A 65 3.23 -1.05 -17.21
C LYS A 65 3.73 -0.18 -18.36
N ALA A 66 2.99 0.85 -18.73
CA ALA A 66 3.39 1.79 -19.78
C ALA A 66 4.67 2.56 -19.39
N MET A 67 4.77 2.99 -18.13
CA MET A 67 5.99 3.61 -17.60
C MET A 67 7.18 2.65 -17.68
N VAL A 68 7.01 1.39 -17.27
CA VAL A 68 8.08 0.38 -17.33
C VAL A 68 8.53 0.12 -18.76
N ALA A 69 7.60 0.00 -19.71
CA ALA A 69 7.90 -0.19 -21.13
C ALA A 69 8.62 1.02 -21.78
N SER A 70 8.57 2.20 -21.15
CA SER A 70 9.26 3.40 -21.65
C SER A 70 10.73 3.49 -21.23
N PHE A 71 11.17 2.65 -20.27
CA PHE A 71 12.58 2.57 -19.95
C PHE A 71 13.31 1.89 -21.11
N PRO A 72 14.42 2.46 -21.62
CA PRO A 72 15.29 1.71 -22.52
C PRO A 72 15.71 0.43 -21.80
N ASP A 73 15.86 -0.68 -22.54
CA ASP A 73 16.28 -1.98 -21.99
C ASP A 73 17.40 -1.71 -20.97
N ARG A 74 17.09 -1.93 -19.69
CA ARG A 74 18.15 -2.04 -18.70
C ARG A 74 18.92 -3.25 -19.18
N GLU A 75 20.13 -3.06 -19.68
CA GLU A 75 21.07 -4.17 -19.82
C GLU A 75 21.00 -4.91 -18.50
N ASP A 76 20.46 -6.13 -18.54
CA ASP A 76 20.30 -6.97 -17.37
C ASP A 76 21.71 -7.11 -16.78
N GLU A 77 22.00 -6.35 -15.71
CA GLU A 77 23.15 -6.64 -14.86
C GLU A 77 22.83 -7.97 -14.16
N ASP A 78 23.09 -9.04 -14.90
CA ASP A 78 23.40 -10.35 -14.40
C ASP A 78 24.61 -10.20 -13.47
N HIS A 79 24.32 -10.08 -12.18
CA HIS A 79 25.30 -10.26 -11.14
C HIS A 79 24.84 -11.41 -10.25
N GLY A 80 25.45 -12.57 -10.52
CA GLY A 80 25.27 -13.86 -9.86
C GLY A 80 25.79 -13.94 -8.44
#